data_AF-F7V1Y9-F1
#
_entry.id   AF-F7V1Y9-F1
#
_cell.length_a   1.000
_cell.length_b   1.000
_cell.length_c   1.000
_cell.angle_alpha   90.00
_cell.angle_beta   90.00
_cell.angle_gamma   90.00
#
_symmetry.space_group_name_H-M   'P 1'
#
loop_
_entity.id
_entity.type
_entity.pdbx_description
1 polymer ?
#
loop_
_entity_poly.entity_id
_entity_poly.type
_entity_poly.pdbx_seq_one_letter_code
_entity_poly.pdbx_strand_id
1 'polypeptide(L)'
;MLESKIRSDNSSTALLGFNNYSLEHLMPKKWRNNWGACATEDDAKKRDSLLLTLGNLAIIPQALNASIRDAAWNVKKAGKEQNKPGLLLCASGLYTLHDVLQKNDWNEDEIENRAEWLLANAQNIWKI
;
A
#
# COMPACT_ATOMS: atom_id res chain seq x y z
N MET A 1 -6.26 1.28 15.19
CA MET A 1 -5.53 1.44 13.90
C MET A 1 -6.20 2.56 13.12
N LEU A 2 -5.52 3.27 12.21
CA LEU A 2 -6.16 4.31 11.41
C LEU A 2 -7.38 3.77 10.65
N GLU A 3 -7.21 2.62 9.99
CA GLU A 3 -8.26 1.86 9.29
C GLU A 3 -9.53 1.67 10.14
N SER A 4 -9.38 1.26 11.41
CA SER A 4 -10.53 1.01 12.31
C SER A 4 -11.27 2.29 12.72
N LYS A 5 -10.71 3.47 12.45
CA LYS A 5 -11.29 4.77 12.80
C LYS A 5 -11.88 5.52 11.60
N ILE A 6 -11.37 5.27 10.40
CA ILE A 6 -11.84 5.91 9.16
C ILE A 6 -12.87 5.09 8.39
N ARG A 7 -12.94 3.77 8.61
CA ARG A 7 -13.92 2.90 7.94
C ARG A 7 -15.35 3.25 8.34
N SER A 8 -16.30 3.01 7.44
CA SER A 8 -17.73 3.05 7.74
C SER A 8 -18.15 1.90 8.66
N ASP A 9 -19.11 2.16 9.55
CA ASP A 9 -19.77 1.14 10.38
C ASP A 9 -20.51 0.10 9.52
N ASN A 10 -20.87 0.46 8.29
CA ASN A 10 -21.53 -0.43 7.32
C ASN A 10 -20.54 -1.29 6.51
N SER A 11 -19.24 -1.26 6.82
CA SER A 11 -18.24 -2.08 6.10
C SER A 11 -18.46 -3.58 6.36
N SER A 12 -18.63 -4.34 5.27
CA SER A 12 -18.82 -5.79 5.29
C SER A 12 -17.56 -6.59 5.64
N THR A 13 -16.40 -5.92 5.72
CA THR A 13 -15.11 -6.57 6.02
C THR A 13 -14.81 -6.50 7.52
N ALA A 14 -14.54 -7.63 8.15
CA ALA A 14 -14.04 -7.68 9.53
C ALA A 14 -12.52 -7.47 9.55
N LEU A 15 -12.02 -6.66 10.49
CA LEU A 15 -10.57 -6.54 10.72
C LEU A 15 -10.10 -7.73 11.57
N LEU A 16 -9.03 -8.39 11.14
CA LEU A 16 -8.39 -9.45 11.92
C LEU A 16 -7.61 -8.87 13.11
N GLY A 17 -7.21 -9.72 14.07
CA GLY A 17 -6.24 -9.31 15.09
C GLY A 17 -4.88 -8.94 14.48
N PHE A 18 -4.14 -8.03 15.12
CA PHE A 18 -2.86 -7.49 14.61
C PHE A 18 -1.85 -8.57 14.18
N ASN A 19 -1.81 -9.71 14.87
CA ASN A 19 -0.89 -10.82 14.57
C ASN A 19 -1.10 -11.44 13.18
N ASN A 20 -2.25 -11.21 12.54
CA ASN A 20 -2.55 -11.74 11.20
C ASN A 20 -2.18 -10.77 10.08
N TYR A 21 -1.78 -9.55 10.42
CA TYR A 21 -1.34 -8.55 9.46
C TYR A 21 0.18 -8.42 9.43
N SER A 22 0.70 -7.92 8.33
CA SER A 22 2.07 -7.45 8.20
C SER A 22 2.12 -6.16 7.41
N LEU A 23 3.24 -5.46 7.55
CA LEU A 23 3.55 -4.26 6.81
C LEU A 23 4.04 -4.63 5.40
N GLU A 24 3.31 -4.19 4.39
CA GLU A 24 3.66 -4.31 2.99
C GLU A 24 4.11 -2.95 2.43
N HIS A 25 5.10 -2.98 1.54
CA HIS A 25 5.51 -1.80 0.77
C HIS A 25 4.81 -1.85 -0.56
N LEU A 26 4.04 -0.84 -0.95
CA LEU A 26 3.30 -0.87 -2.23
C LEU A 26 4.28 -0.78 -3.41
N MET A 27 5.21 0.18 -3.38
CA MET A 27 6.45 0.14 -4.15
C MET A 27 7.34 -1.01 -3.61
N PRO A 28 7.83 -1.92 -4.46
CA PRO A 28 8.68 -3.02 -4.04
C PRO A 28 9.95 -2.55 -3.32
N LYS A 29 10.41 -3.26 -2.30
CA LYS A 29 11.71 -2.94 -1.67
C LYS A 29 12.86 -3.03 -2.67
N LYS A 30 12.79 -4.00 -3.57
CA LYS A 30 13.67 -4.13 -4.73
C LYS A 30 13.08 -3.38 -5.93
N TRP A 31 12.72 -2.11 -5.78
CA TRP A 31 12.09 -1.31 -6.84
C TRP A 31 12.96 -1.27 -8.10
N ARG A 32 14.29 -1.26 -7.96
CA ARG A 32 15.25 -1.31 -9.08
C ARG A 32 15.07 -2.52 -10.02
N ASN A 33 14.44 -3.60 -9.56
CA ASN A 33 14.18 -4.79 -10.38
C ASN A 33 12.81 -4.77 -11.06
N ASN A 34 11.90 -3.89 -10.63
CA ASN A 34 10.49 -3.93 -11.01
C ASN A 34 9.95 -2.60 -11.56
N TRP A 35 10.65 -1.50 -11.30
CA TRP A 35 10.33 -0.16 -11.78
C TRP A 35 11.41 0.26 -12.79
N GLY A 36 11.04 1.18 -13.70
CA GLY A 36 11.96 1.69 -14.71
C GLY A 36 13.19 2.37 -14.09
N ALA A 37 14.29 2.41 -14.83
CA ALA A 37 15.50 3.11 -14.40
C ALA A 37 15.21 4.60 -14.15
N CYS A 38 15.87 5.17 -13.14
CA CYS A 38 15.85 6.61 -12.90
C CYS A 38 16.70 7.33 -13.95
N ALA A 39 16.30 8.55 -14.33
CA ALA A 39 17.09 9.38 -15.22
C ALA A 39 18.37 9.89 -14.54
N THR A 40 18.28 10.17 -13.23
CA THR A 40 19.39 10.67 -12.41
C THR A 40 19.58 9.87 -11.12
N GLU A 41 20.75 10.02 -10.50
CA GLU A 41 20.99 9.47 -9.15
C GLU A 41 20.10 10.12 -8.09
N ASP A 42 19.77 11.40 -8.25
CA ASP A 42 18.92 12.11 -7.29
C ASP A 42 17.48 11.59 -7.33
N ASP A 43 16.95 11.21 -8.50
CA ASP A 43 15.68 10.50 -8.61
C ASP A 43 15.72 9.14 -7.91
N ALA A 44 16.85 8.42 -8.01
CA ALA A 44 17.01 7.15 -7.30
C ALA A 44 17.03 7.34 -5.77
N LYS A 45 17.70 8.40 -5.28
CA LYS A 45 17.67 8.79 -3.86
C LYS A 45 16.27 9.20 -3.42
N LYS A 46 15.51 9.91 -4.26
CA LYS A 46 14.10 10.26 -3.99
C LYS A 46 13.27 8.99 -3.76
N ARG A 47 13.37 8.00 -4.64
CA ARG A 47 12.69 6.71 -4.47
C ARG A 47 13.11 5.97 -3.21
N ASP A 48 14.40 5.94 -2.91
CA ASP A 48 14.91 5.29 -1.69
C ASP A 48 14.37 5.96 -0.42
N SER A 49 14.20 7.29 -0.43
CA SER A 49 13.53 8.03 0.65
C SER A 49 12.04 7.69 0.74
N LEU A 50 11.33 7.70 -0.40
CA LEU A 50 9.90 7.41 -0.47
C LEU A 50 9.54 5.98 -0.05
N LEU A 51 10.46 5.02 -0.25
CA LEU A 51 10.26 3.62 0.11
C LEU A 51 9.82 3.44 1.57
N LEU A 52 10.37 4.25 2.48
CA LEU A 52 10.14 4.17 3.92
C LEU A 52 9.06 5.15 4.43
N THR A 53 8.35 5.83 3.53
CA THR A 53 7.30 6.77 3.92
C THR A 53 5.98 6.06 4.19
N LEU A 54 5.17 6.65 5.08
CA LEU A 54 3.86 6.13 5.44
C LEU A 54 2.95 5.94 4.21
N GLY A 55 3.06 6.83 3.21
CA GLY A 55 2.32 6.75 1.95
C GLY A 55 2.59 5.47 1.17
N ASN A 56 3.78 4.87 1.31
CA ASN A 56 4.14 3.63 0.65
C ASN A 56 3.76 2.37 1.45
N LEU A 57 3.40 2.52 2.72
CA LEU A 57 3.18 1.40 3.63
C LEU A 57 1.70 1.05 3.76
N ALA A 58 1.40 -0.25 3.70
CA ALA A 58 0.06 -0.79 3.89
C ALA A 58 0.09 -1.94 4.89
N ILE A 59 -0.96 -2.08 5.70
CA ILE A 59 -1.11 -3.21 6.61
C ILE A 59 -2.08 -4.19 5.94
N ILE A 60 -1.56 -5.35 5.53
CA ILE A 60 -2.31 -6.38 4.80
C ILE A 60 -2.14 -7.77 5.43
N PRO A 61 -3.01 -8.75 5.16
CA PRO A 61 -2.85 -10.10 5.71
C PRO A 61 -1.49 -10.71 5.35
N GLN A 62 -0.85 -11.40 6.30
CA GLN A 62 0.49 -11.96 6.11
C GLN A 62 0.61 -12.90 4.91
N ALA A 63 -0.40 -13.75 4.69
CA ALA A 63 -0.45 -14.66 3.55
C ALA A 63 -0.48 -13.90 2.21
N LEU A 64 -1.21 -12.78 2.14
CA LEU A 64 -1.25 -11.93 0.95
C LEU A 64 0.11 -11.27 0.70
N ASN A 65 0.71 -10.69 1.75
CA ASN A 65 2.04 -10.10 1.65
C ASN A 65 3.09 -11.11 1.16
N ALA A 66 3.08 -12.33 1.70
CA ALA A 66 3.97 -13.40 1.24
C ALA A 66 3.77 -13.74 -0.25
N SER A 67 2.54 -13.65 -0.75
CA SER A 67 2.21 -13.91 -2.15
C SER A 67 2.72 -12.81 -3.10
N ILE A 68 2.55 -11.52 -2.74
CA ILE A 68 2.80 -10.40 -3.66
C ILE A 68 4.15 -9.68 -3.46
N ARG A 69 4.70 -9.64 -2.23
CA ARG A 69 5.98 -9.06 -1.78
C ARG A 69 6.69 -8.09 -2.74
N ASP A 70 7.74 -8.54 -3.45
CA ASP A 70 8.59 -7.64 -4.25
C ASP A 70 8.12 -7.52 -5.71
N ALA A 71 6.88 -7.90 -6.04
CA ALA A 71 6.38 -7.87 -7.41
C ALA A 71 6.04 -6.45 -7.90
N ALA A 72 6.07 -6.21 -9.21
CA ALA A 72 5.61 -4.95 -9.78
C ALA A 72 4.14 -4.62 -9.41
N TRP A 73 3.77 -3.34 -9.49
CA TRP A 73 2.46 -2.84 -9.03
C TRP A 73 1.28 -3.58 -9.67
N ASN A 74 1.31 -3.77 -10.98
CA ASN A 74 0.28 -4.52 -11.72
C ASN A 74 0.08 -5.95 -11.16
N VAL A 75 1.17 -6.64 -10.83
CA VAL A 75 1.16 -7.98 -10.23
C VAL A 75 0.67 -7.94 -8.78
N LYS A 76 1.05 -6.92 -7.99
CA LYS A 76 0.51 -6.75 -6.63
C LYS A 76 -0.99 -6.49 -6.65
N LYS A 77 -1.46 -5.66 -7.58
CA LYS A 77 -2.87 -5.28 -7.72
C LYS A 77 -3.71 -6.46 -8.17
N ALA A 78 -3.34 -7.15 -9.25
CA ALA A 78 -4.11 -8.23 -9.84
C ALA A 78 -3.86 -9.60 -9.17
N GLY A 79 -2.61 -9.89 -8.78
CA GLY A 79 -2.14 -11.19 -8.35
C GLY A 79 -1.11 -11.77 -9.33
N LYS A 80 -0.40 -12.83 -8.90
CA LYS A 80 0.61 -13.50 -9.72
C LYS A 80 0.01 -14.54 -10.67
N GLU A 81 -0.98 -15.28 -10.18
CA GLU A 81 -1.54 -16.48 -10.81
C GLU A 81 -3.01 -16.61 -10.36
N GLN A 82 -3.79 -17.46 -11.03
CA GLN A 82 -5.21 -17.68 -10.73
C GLN A 82 -5.51 -18.03 -9.26
N ASN A 83 -4.61 -18.78 -8.60
CA ASN A 83 -4.75 -19.19 -7.20
C ASN A 83 -3.99 -18.28 -6.21
N LYS A 84 -3.43 -17.16 -6.69
CA LYS A 84 -2.65 -16.20 -5.89
C LYS A 84 -3.17 -14.78 -6.16
N PRO A 85 -4.37 -14.46 -5.64
CA PRO A 85 -5.00 -13.16 -5.87
C PRO A 85 -4.19 -12.00 -5.29
N GLY A 86 -4.35 -10.83 -5.91
CA GLY A 86 -3.71 -9.59 -5.49
C GLY A 86 -4.55 -8.73 -4.54
N LEU A 87 -4.09 -7.50 -4.33
CA LEU A 87 -4.72 -6.52 -3.45
C LEU A 87 -6.15 -6.19 -3.86
N LEU A 88 -6.47 -6.18 -5.16
CA LEU A 88 -7.80 -5.81 -5.63
C LEU A 88 -8.88 -6.76 -5.10
N LEU A 89 -8.60 -8.07 -5.09
CA LEU A 89 -9.55 -9.05 -4.56
C LEU A 89 -9.45 -9.16 -3.03
N CYS A 90 -8.24 -9.16 -2.47
CA CYS A 90 -8.03 -9.51 -1.07
C CYS A 90 -8.07 -8.33 -0.10
N ALA A 91 -7.95 -7.10 -0.58
CA ALA A 91 -7.78 -5.92 0.26
C ALA A 91 -8.70 -4.75 -0.12
N SER A 92 -9.64 -4.93 -1.06
CA SER A 92 -10.66 -3.93 -1.43
C SER A 92 -11.60 -3.55 -0.28
N GLY A 93 -11.71 -4.39 0.74
CA GLY A 93 -12.43 -4.09 1.97
C GLY A 93 -11.69 -3.17 2.95
N LEU A 94 -10.41 -2.86 2.71
CA LEU A 94 -9.61 -1.93 3.52
C LEU A 94 -9.74 -0.52 2.95
N TYR A 95 -10.29 0.38 3.75
CA TYR A 95 -10.57 1.76 3.34
C TYR A 95 -9.28 2.53 3.04
N THR A 96 -8.21 2.31 3.82
CA THR A 96 -6.86 2.88 3.59
C THR A 96 -6.19 2.46 2.27
N LEU A 97 -6.79 1.51 1.54
CA LEU A 97 -6.35 1.06 0.21
C LEU A 97 -7.35 1.40 -0.89
N HIS A 98 -8.50 2.01 -0.58
CA HIS A 98 -9.56 2.24 -1.56
C HIS A 98 -9.04 3.03 -2.79
N ASP A 99 -8.48 4.22 -2.56
CA ASP A 99 -7.96 5.09 -3.63
C ASP A 99 -6.73 4.48 -4.31
N VAL A 100 -5.88 3.80 -3.53
CA VAL A 100 -4.70 3.08 -4.03
C VAL A 100 -5.10 2.07 -5.11
N LEU A 101 -6.17 1.32 -4.86
CA LEU A 101 -6.67 0.31 -5.79
C LEU A 101 -7.31 0.89 -7.06
N GLN A 102 -7.63 2.19 -7.09
CA GLN A 102 -8.09 2.85 -8.31
C GLN A 102 -6.93 3.26 -9.22
N LYS A 103 -5.70 3.34 -8.71
CA LYS A 103 -4.55 3.79 -9.49
C LYS A 103 -4.08 2.72 -10.48
N ASN A 104 -3.90 3.14 -11.74
CA ASN A 104 -3.37 2.27 -12.79
C ASN A 104 -1.88 1.99 -12.57
N ASP A 105 -1.15 3.01 -12.10
CA ASP A 105 0.24 2.92 -11.72
C ASP A 105 0.43 3.34 -10.27
N TRP A 106 1.51 2.87 -9.64
CA TRP A 106 1.91 3.31 -8.30
C TRP A 106 3.28 3.93 -8.44
N ASN A 107 3.37 5.24 -8.28
CA ASN A 107 4.60 6.02 -8.50
C ASN A 107 4.88 6.93 -7.31
N GLU A 108 5.92 7.75 -7.42
CA GLU A 108 6.39 8.68 -6.40
C GLU A 108 5.31 9.68 -5.99
N ASP A 109 4.60 10.28 -6.95
CA ASP A 109 3.55 11.27 -6.69
C ASP A 109 2.38 10.63 -5.94
N GLU A 110 2.01 9.39 -6.30
CA GLU A 110 0.95 8.66 -5.59
C GLU A 110 1.34 8.29 -4.15
N ILE A 111 2.62 8.02 -3.90
CA ILE A 111 3.14 7.79 -2.55
C ILE A 111 3.05 9.09 -1.72
N GLU A 112 3.48 10.22 -2.28
CA GLU A 112 3.45 11.53 -1.62
C GLU A 112 2.00 11.95 -1.30
N ASN A 113 1.11 11.92 -2.29
CA ASN A 113 -0.31 12.23 -2.14
C ASN A 113 -0.98 11.37 -1.07
N ARG A 114 -0.67 10.06 -1.04
CA ARG A 114 -1.20 9.16 -0.02
C ARG A 114 -0.64 9.48 1.37
N ALA A 115 0.63 9.87 1.48
CA ALA A 115 1.22 10.24 2.76
C ALA A 115 0.51 11.46 3.37
N GLU A 116 0.22 12.47 2.55
CA GLU A 116 -0.54 13.66 2.97
C GLU A 116 -1.96 13.31 3.41
N TRP A 117 -2.65 12.46 2.65
CA TRP A 117 -4.00 12.00 3.01
C TRP A 117 -3.99 11.22 4.33
N LEU A 118 -3.02 10.33 4.55
CA LEU A 118 -2.89 9.59 5.81
C LEU A 118 -2.59 10.51 6.98
N LEU A 119 -1.74 11.52 6.79
CA LEU A 119 -1.43 12.53 7.80
C LEU A 119 -2.67 13.33 8.20
N ALA A 120 -3.43 13.83 7.22
CA ALA A 120 -4.65 14.58 7.48
C ALA A 120 -5.67 13.77 8.28
N ASN A 121 -5.87 12.50 7.92
CA ASN A 121 -6.74 11.59 8.69
C ASN A 121 -6.21 11.36 10.11
N ALA A 122 -4.89 11.18 10.28
CA ALA A 122 -4.28 10.99 11.58
C ALA A 122 -4.46 12.21 12.48
N GLN A 123 -4.25 13.42 11.96
CA GLN A 123 -4.46 14.68 12.70
C GLN A 123 -5.93 14.83 13.14
N ASN A 124 -6.88 14.52 12.26
CA ASN A 124 -8.30 14.59 12.58
C ASN A 124 -8.72 13.60 13.68
N ILE A 125 -8.14 12.40 13.69
CA ILE A 125 -8.49 11.34 14.65
C ILE A 125 -7.82 11.54 16.00
N TRP A 126 -6.52 11.84 16.01
CA TRP A 126 -5.73 11.86 17.24
C TRP A 126 -5.53 13.25 17.84
N LYS A 127 -6.07 14.32 17.22
CA LYS A 127 -5.98 15.71 17.69
C LYS A 127 -4.58 16.04 18.25
N ILE A 128 -3.58 15.77 17.41
CA ILE A 128 -2.16 16.01 17.72
C ILE A 128 -1.85 17.48 17.48
#